data_AF-A0A0G1R0P7-F1
#
_entry.id   AF-A0A0G1R0P7-F1
#
_cell.length_a   1.000
_cell.length_b   1.000
_cell.length_c   1.000
_cell.angle_alpha   90.00
_cell.angle_beta   90.00
_cell.angle_gamma   90.00
#
_symmetry.space_group_name_H-M   'P 1'
#
loop_
_entity.id
_entity.type
_entity.pdbx_description
1 polymer ?
#
loop_
_entity_poly.entity_id
_entity_poly.type
_entity_poly.pdbx_seq_one_letter_code
_entity_poly.pdbx_strand_id
1 'polypeptide(L)'
;MGIHEEQLKVKGREVSREILVKELKEKLRAAYKADAMRTHEKVLSFTSAIKEQYPDYSKYQLWHLVIGSTIDDADKITKITHFDFPGDLSVEQFIKSL
;
A
#
# COMPACT_ATOMS: atom_id res chain seq x y z
N MET A 1 24.49 -22.47 14.97
CA MET A 1 24.18 -21.08 15.37
C MET A 1 23.65 -20.33 14.14
N GLY A 2 22.34 -20.38 13.84
CA GLY A 2 21.82 -19.82 12.58
C GLY A 2 20.46 -19.14 12.67
N ILE A 3 19.92 -18.92 13.88
CA ILE A 3 18.54 -18.47 14.08
C ILE A 3 18.45 -16.98 14.45
N HIS A 4 19.59 -16.31 14.72
CA HIS A 4 19.58 -14.91 15.18
C HIS A 4 19.64 -13.88 14.03
N GLU A 5 20.35 -14.15 12.93
CA GLU A 5 20.48 -13.19 11.83
C GLU A 5 19.22 -13.04 10.98
N GLU A 6 18.43 -14.10 10.83
CA GLU A 6 17.20 -14.08 10.02
C GLU A 6 16.10 -13.25 10.69
N GLN A 7 15.97 -13.34 12.02
CA GLN A 7 14.97 -12.57 12.77
C GLN A 7 15.25 -11.06 12.80
N LEU A 8 16.52 -10.66 12.77
CA LEU A 8 16.93 -9.25 12.69
C LEU A 8 16.60 -8.65 11.31
N LYS A 9 16.78 -9.40 10.21
CA LYS A 9 16.43 -8.94 8.85
C LYS A 9 14.92 -8.82 8.64
N VAL A 10 14.13 -9.72 9.23
CA VAL A 10 12.66 -9.66 9.15
C VAL A 10 12.12 -8.44 9.89
N LYS A 11 12.58 -8.20 11.14
CA LYS A 11 12.20 -7.00 11.90
C LYS A 11 12.62 -5.70 11.20
N GLY A 12 13.82 -5.65 10.62
CA GLY A 12 14.27 -4.48 9.87
C GLY A 12 13.38 -4.16 8.66
N ARG A 13 12.98 -5.19 7.89
CA ARG A 13 12.07 -5.02 6.73
C ARG A 13 10.67 -4.58 7.13
N GLU A 14 10.15 -5.09 8.25
CA GLU A 14 8.82 -4.75 8.74
C GLU A 14 8.77 -3.28 9.16
N VAL A 15 9.76 -2.82 9.93
CA VAL A 15 9.91 -1.41 10.31
C VAL A 15 10.03 -0.50 9.08
N SER A 16 10.81 -0.88 8.06
CA SER A 16 10.92 -0.09 6.82
C SER A 16 9.58 0.03 6.08
N ARG A 17 8.75 -1.03 6.08
CA ARG A 17 7.44 -1.01 5.44
C ARG A 17 6.45 -0.15 6.20
N GLU A 18 6.44 -0.20 7.53
CA GLU A 18 5.57 0.64 8.34
C GLU A 18 5.88 2.14 8.16
N ILE A 19 7.17 2.48 8.12
CA ILE A 19 7.63 3.85 7.84
C ILE A 19 7.14 4.28 6.46
N LEU A 20 7.37 3.46 5.43
CA LEU A 20 6.92 3.75 4.08
C LEU A 20 5.40 3.94 3.99
N VAL A 21 4.61 3.05 4.60
CA VAL A 21 3.14 3.16 4.62
C VAL A 21 2.70 4.46 5.26
N LYS A 22 3.36 4.88 6.36
CA LYS A 22 3.07 6.16 7.01
C LYS A 22 3.38 7.34 6.10
N GLU A 23 4.54 7.35 5.43
CA GLU A 23 4.91 8.41 4.48
C GLU A 23 3.92 8.51 3.32
N LEU A 24 3.54 7.37 2.73
CA LEU A 24 2.56 7.32 1.66
C LEU A 24 1.19 7.84 2.11
N LYS A 25 0.76 7.49 3.32
CA LYS A 25 -0.49 8.00 3.91
C LYS A 25 -0.48 9.52 4.07
N GLU A 26 0.63 10.08 4.55
CA GLU A 26 0.79 11.52 4.71
C GLU A 26 0.79 12.24 3.36
N LYS A 27 1.47 11.68 2.36
CA LYS A 27 1.47 12.23 0.99
C LYS A 27 0.08 12.21 0.35
N LEU A 28 -0.61 11.07 0.42
CA LEU A 28 -1.98 10.95 -0.09
C LEU A 28 -2.91 11.96 0.59
N ARG A 29 -2.79 12.13 1.91
CA ARG A 29 -3.55 13.13 2.66
C ARG A 29 -3.22 14.56 2.23
N ALA A 30 -1.95 14.86 1.95
CA ALA A 30 -1.54 16.17 1.46
C ALA A 30 -2.12 16.46 0.06
N ALA A 31 -2.13 15.48 -0.84
CA ALA A 31 -2.75 15.60 -2.16
C ALA A 31 -4.25 15.90 -2.06
N TYR A 32 -4.98 15.16 -1.22
CA TYR A 32 -6.40 15.42 -0.96
C TYR A 32 -6.68 16.79 -0.32
N LYS A 33 -5.76 17.31 0.50
CA LYS A 33 -5.86 18.68 1.04
C LYS A 33 -5.62 19.75 -0.02
N ALA A 34 -4.73 19.50 -0.97
CA ALA A 34 -4.40 20.44 -2.03
C ALA A 34 -5.51 20.53 -3.09
N ASP A 35 -6.01 19.37 -3.55
CA ASP A 35 -7.08 19.30 -4.54
C ASP A 35 -7.86 17.98 -4.39
N ALA A 36 -8.93 18.04 -3.61
CA ALA A 36 -9.71 16.85 -3.25
C ALA A 36 -10.38 16.20 -4.46
N MET A 37 -10.96 16.98 -5.36
CA MET A 37 -11.68 16.46 -6.53
C MET A 37 -10.71 15.79 -7.50
N ARG A 38 -9.64 16.49 -7.89
CA ARG A 38 -8.67 15.94 -8.84
C ARG A 38 -7.95 14.72 -8.28
N THR A 39 -7.63 14.73 -6.98
CA THR A 39 -7.01 13.57 -6.32
C THR A 39 -7.98 12.38 -6.30
N HIS A 40 -9.26 12.63 -6.01
CA HIS A 40 -10.28 11.58 -6.04
C HIS A 40 -10.43 10.95 -7.43
N GLU A 41 -10.48 11.76 -8.50
CA GLU A 41 -10.55 11.26 -9.88
C GLU A 41 -9.34 10.39 -10.25
N LYS A 42 -8.11 10.82 -9.90
CA LYS A 42 -6.90 10.02 -10.11
C LYS A 42 -6.96 8.69 -9.37
N VAL A 43 -7.39 8.70 -8.11
CA VAL A 43 -7.53 7.49 -7.28
C VAL A 43 -8.59 6.55 -7.86
N LEU A 44 -9.73 7.07 -8.33
CA LEU A 44 -10.77 6.26 -8.97
C LEU A 44 -10.27 5.60 -10.27
N SER A 45 -9.59 6.35 -11.13
CA SER A 45 -9.02 5.82 -12.37
C SER A 45 -8.00 4.72 -12.08
N PHE A 46 -7.10 4.95 -11.11
CA PHE A 46 -6.07 3.99 -10.74
C PHE A 46 -6.65 2.71 -10.12
N THR A 47 -7.59 2.87 -9.19
CA THR A 47 -8.24 1.71 -8.55
C THR A 47 -9.08 0.89 -9.51
N SER A 48 -9.67 1.51 -10.54
CA SER A 48 -10.38 0.80 -11.60
C SER A 48 -9.43 -0.06 -12.44
N ALA A 49 -8.28 0.49 -12.83
CA ALA A 49 -7.27 -0.26 -13.59
C ALA A 49 -6.72 -1.48 -12.81
N ILE A 50 -6.51 -1.33 -11.49
CA ILE A 50 -6.12 -2.44 -10.62
C ILE A 50 -7.18 -3.54 -10.62
N LYS A 51 -8.47 -3.19 -10.43
CA LYS A 51 -9.57 -4.16 -10.37
C LYS A 51 -9.73 -4.96 -11.66
N GLU A 52 -9.43 -4.35 -12.80
CA GLU A 52 -9.48 -5.00 -14.10
C GLU A 52 -8.34 -6.02 -14.29
N GLN A 53 -7.13 -5.72 -13.82
CA GLN A 53 -5.94 -6.55 -14.05
C GLN A 53 -5.65 -7.56 -12.93
N TYR A 54 -6.05 -7.26 -11.70
CA TYR A 54 -5.72 -8.06 -10.52
C TYR A 54 -6.98 -8.45 -9.76
N PRO A 55 -7.65 -9.58 -10.08
CA PRO A 55 -8.85 -10.02 -9.36
C PRO A 55 -8.59 -10.27 -7.85
N ASP A 56 -7.34 -10.55 -7.48
CA ASP A 56 -6.87 -10.72 -6.10
C ASP A 56 -6.36 -9.41 -5.45
N TYR A 57 -6.76 -8.24 -5.94
CA TYR A 57 -6.29 -6.93 -5.44
C TYR A 57 -6.40 -6.76 -3.90
N SER A 58 -7.33 -7.47 -3.27
CA SER A 58 -7.55 -7.43 -1.82
C SER A 58 -6.40 -8.04 -1.00
N LYS A 59 -5.52 -8.84 -1.62
CA LYS A 59 -4.34 -9.45 -0.98
C LYS A 59 -3.13 -8.51 -0.90
N TYR A 60 -3.24 -7.30 -1.43
CA TYR A 60 -2.15 -6.31 -1.47
C TYR A 60 -2.30 -5.31 -0.32
N GLN A 61 -1.25 -5.12 0.47
CA GLN A 61 -1.28 -4.23 1.64
C GLN A 61 -1.58 -2.78 1.25
N LEU A 62 -0.86 -2.27 0.24
CA LEU A 62 -0.99 -0.87 -0.18
C LEU A 62 -2.32 -0.59 -0.89
N TRP A 63 -3.01 -1.60 -1.41
CA TRP A 63 -4.38 -1.42 -1.93
C TRP A 63 -5.29 -0.79 -0.88
N HIS A 64 -5.28 -1.34 0.34
CA HIS A 64 -6.14 -0.89 1.44
C HIS A 64 -5.82 0.54 1.88
N LEU A 65 -4.56 0.98 1.72
CA LEU A 65 -4.18 2.37 1.96
C LEU A 65 -4.92 3.33 1.00
N VAL A 66 -4.99 2.98 -0.29
CA VAL A 66 -5.60 3.83 -1.33
C VAL A 66 -7.12 3.89 -1.21
N ILE A 67 -7.76 2.77 -0.90
CA ILE A 67 -9.23 2.72 -0.73
C ILE A 67 -9.69 3.17 0.67
N GLY A 68 -8.76 3.51 1.57
CA GLY A 68 -9.08 3.93 2.94
C GLY A 68 -9.66 2.80 3.81
N SER A 69 -9.33 1.54 3.51
CA SER A 69 -9.75 0.38 4.28
C SER A 69 -8.86 0.18 5.51
N THR A 70 -9.48 -0.14 6.64
CA THR A 70 -8.75 -0.55 7.85
C THR A 70 -8.65 -2.07 7.86
N ILE A 71 -7.43 -2.60 7.73
CA ILE A 71 -7.17 -4.03 7.86
C ILE A 71 -6.92 -4.34 9.34
N ASP A 72 -7.70 -5.25 9.91
CA ASP A 72 -7.44 -5.79 11.25
C ASP A 72 -6.12 -6.58 11.26
N ASP A 73 -5.41 -6.60 12.39
CA ASP A 73 -4.11 -7.27 12.48
C ASP A 73 -4.21 -8.80 12.28
N ALA A 74 -5.33 -9.44 12.65
CA ALA A 74 -5.56 -10.85 12.35
C ALA A 74 -5.72 -11.11 10.83
N ASP A 75 -6.33 -10.16 10.13
CA ASP A 75 -6.53 -10.19 8.69
C ASP A 75 -5.26 -9.86 7.90
N LYS A 76 -4.39 -8.99 8.43
CA LYS A 76 -3.07 -8.71 7.80
C LYS A 76 -2.23 -9.97 7.67
N ILE A 77 -2.22 -10.82 8.70
CA ILE A 77 -1.38 -12.02 8.73
C ILE A 77 -1.90 -13.11 7.77
N THR A 78 -3.22 -13.20 7.60
CA THR A 78 -3.86 -14.33 6.92
C THR A 78 -4.32 -14.02 5.49
N LYS A 79 -4.64 -12.77 5.17
CA LYS A 79 -5.19 -12.37 3.86
C LYS A 79 -4.24 -11.54 3.01
N ILE A 80 -3.29 -10.84 3.62
CA ILE A 80 -2.36 -9.96 2.90
C ILE A 80 -1.06 -10.71 2.61
N THR A 81 -0.92 -11.15 1.37
CA THR A 81 0.27 -11.91 0.93
C THR A 81 1.24 -11.06 0.11
N HIS A 82 0.81 -9.87 -0.33
CA HIS A 82 1.62 -8.96 -1.13
C HIS A 82 1.67 -7.56 -0.51
N PHE A 83 2.81 -6.89 -0.63
CA PHE A 83 2.95 -5.51 -0.13
C PHE A 83 2.38 -4.50 -1.14
N ASP A 84 2.87 -4.54 -2.38
CA ASP A 84 2.50 -3.63 -3.48
C ASP A 84 2.31 -4.40 -4.79
N PHE A 85 1.61 -3.79 -5.75
CA PHE A 85 1.48 -4.29 -7.11
C PHE A 85 2.76 -4.03 -7.92
N PRO A 86 3.12 -4.93 -8.86
CA PRO A 86 4.27 -4.72 -9.72
C PRO A 86 3.99 -3.74 -10.87
N GLY A 87 5.04 -3.11 -11.38
CA GLY A 87 4.98 -2.26 -12.59
C GLY A 87 4.18 -0.97 -12.40
N ASP A 88 3.51 -0.53 -13.46
CA ASP A 88 2.78 0.74 -13.52
C ASP A 88 1.58 0.82 -12.55
N LEU A 89 1.18 -0.31 -11.98
CA LEU A 89 0.11 -0.39 -11.00
C LEU A 89 0.61 -0.35 -9.55
N SER A 90 1.90 -0.10 -9.33
CA SER A 90 2.46 0.15 -8.00
C SER A 90 1.76 1.32 -7.32
N VAL A 91 1.15 1.04 -6.16
CA VAL A 91 0.51 2.04 -5.32
C VAL A 91 1.54 3.03 -4.79
N GLU A 92 2.74 2.54 -4.44
CA GLU A 92 3.83 3.41 -3.98
C GLU A 92 4.16 4.46 -5.04
N GLN A 93 4.40 4.04 -6.27
CA GLN A 93 4.73 4.95 -7.37
C GLN A 93 3.57 5.88 -7.70
N PHE A 94 2.34 5.36 -7.72
CA PHE A 94 1.14 6.17 -7.92
C PHE A 94 1.04 7.29 -6.88
N ILE A 95 1.10 6.98 -5.58
CA ILE A 95 1.01 7.98 -4.52
C ILE A 95 2.17 8.98 -4.60
N LYS A 96 3.38 8.53 -4.95
CA LYS A 96 4.53 9.42 -5.15
C LYS A 96 4.35 10.38 -6.34
N SER A 97 3.49 10.07 -7.31
CA SER A 97 3.17 10.91 -8.47
C SER A 97 2.02 11.91 -8.25
N LEU A 98 1.28 11.79 -7.14
CA LEU A 98 0.23 12.73 -6.75
C LEU A 98 0.84 14.07 -6.31
#